data_AF-A0A350PCT1-F1
#
_entry.id   AF-A0A350PCT1-F1
#
_cell.length_a   1.000
_cell.length_b   1.000
_cell.length_c   1.000
_cell.angle_alpha   90.00
_cell.angle_beta   90.00
_cell.angle_gamma   90.00
#
_symmetry.space_group_name_H-M   'P 1'
#
loop_
_entity.id
_entity.type
_entity.pdbx_description
1 polymer ?
#
loop_
_entity_poly.entity_id
_entity_poly.type
_entity_poly.pdbx_seq_one_letter_code
_entity_poly.pdbx_strand_id
1 'polypeptide(L)' 'IEEVYEPFLIQEGFLQRTPKGRVATAKAYQYLGIDRKASDKDLFDS' A
#
# COMPACT_ATOMS: atom_id res chain seq x y z
N ILE A 1 17.78 -2.66 3.47
CA ILE A 1 16.65 -3.11 4.33
C ILE A 1 15.37 -3.23 3.50
N GLU A 2 14.97 -2.19 2.74
CA GLU A 2 13.80 -2.25 1.84
C GLU A 2 13.84 -3.40 0.81
N GLU A 3 15.01 -3.72 0.25
CA GLU A 3 15.16 -4.78 -0.76
C GLU A 3 14.84 -6.20 -0.27
N VAL A 4 14.79 -6.42 1.05
CA VAL A 4 14.49 -7.73 1.64
C VAL A 4 12.99 -7.96 1.79
N TYR A 5 12.23 -6.90 2.10
CA TYR A 5 10.80 -7.01 2.38
C TYR A 5 9.94 -6.88 1.13
N GLU A 6 10.37 -6.08 0.15
CA GLU A 6 9.60 -5.90 -1.10
C GLU A 6 9.30 -7.21 -1.82
N PRO A 7 10.24 -8.16 -2.01
CA PRO A 7 9.95 -9.43 -2.66
C PRO A 7 8.83 -10.20 -1.95
N PHE A 8 8.88 -10.25 -0.61
CA PHE A 8 7.87 -10.92 0.20
C PHE A 8 6.49 -10.24 0.07
N LEU A 9 6.43 -8.92 0.22
CA LEU A 9 5.17 -8.18 0.14
C LEU A 9 4.56 -8.21 -1.26
N ILE A 10 5.37 -8.28 -2.31
CA ILE A 10 4.90 -8.47 -3.69
C ILE A 10 4.38 -9.89 -3.88
N GLN A 11 5.12 -10.91 -3.43
CA GLN A 11 4.72 -12.31 -3.54
C GLN A 11 3.42 -12.59 -2.78
N GLU A 12 3.27 -12.05 -1.58
CA GLU A 12 2.06 -12.15 -0.78
C GLU A 12 0.91 -11.28 -1.31
N GLY A 13 1.14 -10.44 -2.32
CA GLY A 13 0.12 -9.59 -2.93
C GLY A 13 -0.31 -8.40 -2.08
N PHE A 14 0.53 -7.95 -1.15
CA PHE A 14 0.34 -6.74 -0.34
C PHE A 14 0.85 -5.48 -1.04
N LEU A 15 1.85 -5.61 -1.92
CA LEU A 15 2.50 -4.50 -2.62
C LEU A 15 2.54 -4.74 -4.13
N GLN A 16 2.23 -3.73 -4.92
CA GLN A 16 2.28 -3.79 -6.38
C GLN A 16 3.23 -2.73 -6.93
N ARG A 17 4.06 -3.10 -7.92
CA ARG A 17 4.87 -2.15 -8.69
C ARG A 17 4.05 -1.54 -9.82
N THR A 18 4.19 -0.23 -10.00
CA THR A 18 3.60 0.54 -11.09
C THR A 18 4.67 1.44 -11.71
N PRO A 19 4.47 1.98 -12.93
CA PRO A 19 5.39 2.93 -13.53
C PRO A 19 5.61 4.21 -12.69
N LYS A 20 4.68 4.53 -11.78
CA LYS A 20 4.73 5.71 -10.91
C LYS A 20 5.31 5.42 -9.51
N GLY A 21 5.68 4.17 -9.22
CA GLY A 21 6.17 3.76 -7.90
C GLY A 21 5.47 2.51 -7.37
N ARG A 22 5.48 2.32 -6.04
CA ARG A 22 4.81 1.20 -5.38
C ARG A 22 3.45 1.62 -4.86
N VAL A 23 2.46 0.71 -4.95
CA VAL A 23 1.10 0.94 -4.45
C VAL A 23 0.71 -0.24 -3.56
N ALA A 24 0.20 0.06 -2.37
CA ALA A 24 -0.39 -0.94 -1.48
C ALA A 24 -1.70 -1.48 -2.08
N THR A 25 -1.88 -2.79 -2.04
CA THR A 25 -3.09 -3.43 -2.59
C THR A 25 -4.26 -3.33 -1.61
N ALA A 26 -5.47 -3.60 -2.07
CA ALA A 26 -6.65 -3.70 -1.19
C ALA A 26 -6.44 -4.71 -0.04
N LYS A 27 -5.73 -5.81 -0.33
CA LYS A 27 -5.36 -6.83 0.67
C LYS A 27 -4.52 -6.23 1.80
N ALA A 28 -3.59 -5.32 1.50
CA ALA A 28 -2.77 -4.66 2.51
C ALA A 28 -3.60 -3.75 3.40
N TYR A 29 -4.49 -2.94 2.82
CA TYR A 29 -5.39 -2.08 3.60
C TYR A 29 -6.30 -2.90 4.53
N GLN A 30 -6.87 -4.00 4.03
CA GLN A 30 -7.71 -4.91 4.83
C GLN A 30 -6.92 -5.56 5.97
N TYR A 31 -5.72 -6.06 5.70
CA TYR A 31 -4.86 -6.70 6.70
C TYR A 31 -4.43 -5.73 7.80
N LEU A 32 -4.19 -4.47 7.44
CA LEU A 32 -3.81 -3.41 8.38
C LEU A 32 -5.03 -2.75 9.06
N GLY A 33 -6.26 -3.12 8.69
CA GLY A 33 -7.49 -2.51 9.23
C GLY A 33 -7.67 -1.04 8.85
N ILE A 34 -7.06 -0.59 7.74
CA ILE A 34 -7.11 0.80 7.28
C ILE A 34 -8.26 0.96 6.29
N ASP A 35 -9.20 1.86 6.59
CA ASP A 35 -10.22 2.27 5.62
C ASP A 35 -9.61 3.24 4.60
N ARG A 36 -9.51 2.77 3.35
CA ARG A 36 -8.96 3.53 2.23
C ARG A 36 -9.72 4.84 1.96
N LYS A 37 -10.95 4.99 2.46
CA LYS A 37 -11.72 6.25 2.34
C LYS A 37 -11.26 7.35 3.29
N ALA A 38 -10.59 7.03 4.39
CA ALA A 38 -10.17 8.02 5.37
C ALA A 38 -8.91 8.78 4.91
N SER A 39 -7.95 8.09 4.30
CA SER A 39 -6.63 8.65 4.00
C SER A 39 -6.59 9.64 2.83
N ASP A 40 -7.52 9.57 1.88
CA ASP A 40 -7.55 10.52 0.73
C ASP A 40 -8.23 11.86 1.10
N LYS A 41 -9.06 11.88 2.14
CA LYS A 41 -9.80 13.09 2.53
C LYS A 41 -8.96 14.08 3.34
N ASP A 42 -8.02 13.60 4.13
CA ASP A 42 -7.25 14.46 5.04
C ASP A 42 -6.04 15.13 4.37
N LEU A 43 -5.65 14.73 3.16
CA LEU A 43 -4.42 15.20 2.50
C LEU A 43 -4.59 16.48 1.68
N PHE A 44 -5.82 16.87 1.33
CA PHE A 44 -6.10 18.02 0.47
C PHE A 44 -6.98 19.09 1.12
N ASP A 45 -7.30 18.96 2.41
CA ASP A 45 -8.19 19.87 3.16
C ASP A 45 -7.39 20.83 4.07
N SER A 46 -6.28 21.40 3.57
CA SER A 46 -5.46 22.43 4.27
C SER A 46 -5.17 23.65 3.42
#